data_AF-A0A523UHI9-F1
#
_entry.id   AF-A0A523UHI9-F1
#
_cell.length_a   1.000
_cell.length_b   1.000
_cell.length_c   1.000
_cell.angle_alpha   90.00
_cell.angle_beta   90.00
_cell.angle_gamma   90.00
#
_symmetry.space_group_name_H-M   'P 1'
#
loop_
_entity.id
_entity.type
_entity.pdbx_description
1 polymer ?
#
loop_
_entity_poly.entity_id
_entity_poly.type
_entity_poly.pdbx_seq_one_letter_code
_entity_poly.pdbx_strand_id
1 'polypeptide(L)' 'MTAKIISGNEVAKEIRAELKERAARLKERGVTPGLVMIRVGEDPASVSYVSGKEKA' A
#
# COMPACT_ATOMS: atom_id res chain seq x y z
N MET A 1 28.71 -18.06 6.88
CA MET A 1 27.23 -17.97 6.91
C MET A 1 26.82 -16.97 5.85
N THR A 2 25.84 -17.30 5.00
CA THR A 2 25.27 -16.35 4.03
C THR A 2 24.14 -15.56 4.67
N ALA A 3 23.90 -14.34 4.17
CA ALA A 3 22.82 -13.51 4.68
C ALA A 3 21.45 -14.15 4.39
N LYS A 4 20.53 -14.04 5.34
CA LYS A 4 19.12 -14.40 5.13
C LYS A 4 18.46 -13.33 4.26
N ILE A 5 17.83 -13.75 3.17
CA ILE A 5 17.05 -12.84 2.34
C ILE A 5 15.76 -12.49 3.09
N ILE A 6 15.49 -11.20 3.23
CA ILE A 6 14.21 -10.70 3.72
C ILE A 6 13.34 -10.44 2.50
N SER A 7 12.30 -11.25 2.32
CA SER A 7 11.35 -11.09 1.21
C SER A 7 10.39 -9.93 1.51
N GLY A 8 10.65 -8.77 0.91
CA GLY A 8 9.76 -7.62 1.02
C GLY A 8 8.35 -7.90 0.50
N ASN A 9 8.21 -8.81 -0.46
CA ASN A 9 6.90 -9.21 -1.00
C ASN A 9 6.05 -9.99 0.00
N GLU A 10 6.67 -10.93 0.73
CA GLU A 10 5.96 -11.71 1.76
C GLU A 10 5.55 -10.80 2.92
N VAL A 11 6.49 -10.01 3.43
CA VAL A 11 6.24 -9.04 4.50
C VAL A 11 5.12 -8.06 4.09
N ALA A 12 5.17 -7.53 2.86
CA ALA A 12 4.15 -6.60 2.40
C ALA A 12 2.79 -7.25 2.16
N LYS A 13 2.72 -8.56 1.91
CA LYS A 13 1.45 -9.30 1.81
C LYS A 13 0.82 -9.47 3.19
N GLU A 14 1.61 -9.83 4.19
CA GLU A 14 1.16 -9.96 5.59
C GLU A 14 0.61 -8.63 6.12
N ILE A 15 1.38 -7.55 5.96
CA ILE A 15 0.95 -6.20 6.40
C ILE A 15 -0.37 -5.78 5.72
N ARG A 16 -0.51 -6.02 4.42
CA ARG A 16 -1.76 -5.67 3.70
C ARG A 16 -2.96 -6.47 4.19
N ALA A 17 -2.79 -7.74 4.54
CA ALA A 17 -3.86 -8.55 5.10
C ALA A 17 -4.36 -7.98 6.43
N GLU A 18 -3.44 -7.63 7.34
CA GLU A 18 -3.78 -7.01 8.63
C GLU A 18 -4.45 -5.64 8.47
N LEU A 19 -3.93 -4.81 7.55
CA LEU A 19 -4.50 -3.48 7.27
C LEU A 19 -5.91 -3.58 6.70
N LYS A 20 -6.19 -4.58 5.86
CA LYS A 20 -7.54 -4.82 5.30
C LYS A 20 -8.56 -5.07 6.40
N GLU A 21 -8.22 -5.90 7.39
CA GLU A 21 -9.12 -6.16 8.53
C GLU A 21 -9.32 -4.90 9.38
N ARG A 22 -8.26 -4.13 9.62
CA ARG A 22 -8.35 -2.87 10.36
C ARG A 22 -9.22 -1.85 9.65
N ALA A 23 -9.09 -1.73 8.33
CA ALA A 23 -9.92 -0.85 7.51
C ALA A 23 -11.39 -1.28 7.53
N ALA A 24 -11.67 -2.59 7.53
CA ALA A 24 -13.03 -3.12 7.66
C ALA A 24 -13.67 -2.71 9.00
N ARG A 25 -12.93 -2.84 10.12
CA ARG A 25 -13.39 -2.40 11.44
C ARG A 25 -13.63 -0.88 11.53
N LEU A 26 -12.84 -0.07 10.83
CA LEU A 26 -13.10 1.37 10.74
C LEU A 26 -14.38 1.66 9.96
N LYS A 27 -14.62 0.92 8.86
CA LYS A 27 -15.81 1.04 8.04
C LYS A 27 -17.09 0.71 8.83
N GLU A 28 -17.06 -0.32 9.67
CA GLU A 28 -18.16 -0.66 10.59
C GLU A 28 -18.49 0.49 11.55
N ARG A 29 -17.50 1.31 11.90
CA ARG A 29 -17.66 2.51 12.73
C ARG A 29 -18.06 3.76 11.93
N GLY A 30 -18.40 3.60 10.66
CA GLY A 30 -18.77 4.70 9.75
C GLY A 30 -17.58 5.49 9.21
N VAL A 31 -16.33 5.06 9.45
CA VAL A 31 -15.12 5.73 8.98
C VAL A 31 -14.54 4.98 7.79
N THR A 32 -14.48 5.63 6.62
CA THR A 32 -13.82 5.07 5.43
C THR A 32 -12.49 5.78 5.19
N PRO A 33 -11.34 5.12 5.44
CA PRO A 33 -10.04 5.70 5.11
C PRO A 33 -9.90 5.90 3.60
N GLY A 34 -9.35 7.05 3.21
CA GLY A 34 -9.05 7.38 1.81
C GLY A 34 -7.65 7.95 1.68
N LEU A 35 -6.99 7.67 0.55
CA LEU A 35 -5.71 8.26 0.17
C LEU A 35 -5.90 9.09 -1.09
N VAL A 36 -5.41 10.33 -1.07
CA VAL A 36 -5.39 11.22 -2.24
C VAL A 36 -3.95 11.52 -2.60
N MET A 37 -3.62 11.40 -3.89
CA MET A 37 -2.30 11.71 -4.43
C MET A 37 -2.44 12.83 -5.46
N ILE A 38 -1.62 13.87 -5.35
CA ILE A 38 -1.56 14.97 -6.31
C ILE A 38 -0.25 14.83 -7.07
N ARG A 39 -0.33 14.75 -8.40
CA ARG A 39 0.81 14.72 -9.30
C ARG A 39 0.83 15.98 -10.15
N VAL A 40 2.00 16.56 -10.34
CA VAL A 40 2.22 17.68 -11.27
C VAL A 40 3.18 17.21 -12.35
N GLY A 41 2.77 17.35 -13.61
CA GLY A 41 3.53 16.87 -14.77
C GLY A 41 3.42 15.36 -15.00
N GLU A 42 4.30 14.85 -15.87
CA GLU A 42 4.19 13.52 -16.47
C GLU A 42 5.49 12.70 -16.40
N ASP A 43 6.33 12.95 -15.38
CA ASP A 43 7.53 12.14 -15.15
C ASP A 43 7.16 10.63 -15.11
N PRO A 44 7.67 9.80 -16.04
CA PRO A 44 7.24 8.41 -16.17
C PRO A 44 7.47 7.55 -14.91
N ALA A 45 8.53 7.83 -14.16
CA ALA A 45 8.80 7.13 -12.89
C ALA A 45 7.71 7.46 -11.86
N SER A 46 7.35 8.74 -11.74
CA SER A 46 6.27 9.22 -10.87
C SER A 46 4.91 8.60 -11.24
N VAL A 47 4.61 8.45 -12.53
CA VAL A 47 3.39 7.74 -12.99
C VAL A 47 3.36 6.31 -12.48
N SER A 48 4.47 5.57 -12.60
CA SER A 48 4.59 4.19 -12.14
C SER A 48 4.41 4.08 -10.62
N TYR A 49 5.06 4.95 -9.85
CA TYR A 49 4.96 4.94 -8.38
C TYR A 49 3.56 5.28 -7.87
N VAL A 50 2.89 6.27 -8.46
CA VAL A 50 1.52 6.64 -8.07
C VAL A 50 0.57 5.49 -8.38
N SER A 51 0.67 4.90 -9.58
CA SER A 51 -0.15 3.75 -9.98
C SER A 51 0.06 2.54 -9.05
N GLY A 52 1.29 2.31 -8.62
CA GLY A 52 1.61 1.24 -7.66
C GLY A 52 0.98 1.48 -6.28
N LYS A 53 0.91 2.73 -5.83
CA LYS A 53 0.29 3.12 -4.54
C LYS A 53 -1.23 3.09 -4.58
N GLU A 54 -1.83 3.34 -5.74
CA GLU A 54 -3.29 3.27 -5.92
C GLU A 54 -3.81 1.82 -5.94
N LYS A 55 -3.04 0.88 -6.50
CA LYS A 55 -3.43 -0.54 -6.60
C LYS A 55 -3.26 -1.34 -5.31
N ALA A 56 -2.43 -0.86 -4.38
CA ALA A 56 -1.98 -1.58 -3.18
C ALA A 56 -3.02 -1.58 -2.06
#